data_AF-A0A7W4ISR8-F1
#
_entry.id   AF-A0A7W4ISR8-F1
#
_cell.length_a   1.000
_cell.length_b   1.000
_cell.length_c   1.000
_cell.angle_alpha   90.00
_cell.angle_beta   90.00
_cell.angle_gamma   90.00
#
_symmetry.space_group_name_H-M   'P 1'
#
loop_
_entity.id
_entity.type
_entity.pdbx_description
1 polymer ?
#
loop_
_entity_poly.entity_id
_entity_poly.type
_entity_poly.pdbx_seq_one_letter_code
_entity_poly.pdbx_strand_id
1 'polypeptide(L)' 'MKTMSARDAKNGFGLLIDTARAEPVTVEKHGRGVVVVMSVEEYERLKAAQQPASSPEHNTGPKA' A
#
# COMPACT_ATOMS: atom_id res chain seq x y z
N MET A 1 -5.01 -5.59 -10.65
CA MET A 1 -3.68 -5.82 -10.04
C MET A 1 -2.84 -6.53 -11.07
N LYS A 2 -1.89 -5.81 -11.64
CA LYS A 2 -0.94 -6.36 -12.59
C LYS A 2 0.22 -7.01 -11.87
N THR A 3 0.90 -7.92 -12.55
CA THR A 3 2.11 -8.56 -12.06
C THR A 3 3.22 -8.38 -13.06
N MET A 4 4.44 -8.11 -12.59
CA MET A 4 5.63 -8.00 -13.41
C MET A 4 6.83 -8.63 -12.74
N SER A 5 7.76 -9.17 -13.51
CA SER A 5 8.99 -9.72 -12.95
C SER A 5 9.89 -8.60 -12.42
N ALA A 6 10.78 -8.91 -11.47
CA ALA A 6 11.80 -7.99 -10.98
C ALA A 6 12.72 -7.49 -12.12
N ARG A 7 12.93 -8.31 -13.14
CA ARG A 7 13.68 -7.94 -14.34
C ARG A 7 12.94 -6.89 -15.15
N ASP A 8 11.65 -7.08 -15.39
CA ASP A 8 10.84 -6.14 -16.17
C ASP A 8 10.62 -4.83 -15.42
N ALA A 9 10.40 -4.91 -14.10
CA ALA A 9 10.34 -3.75 -13.22
C ALA A 9 11.64 -2.92 -13.26
N LYS A 10 12.81 -3.59 -13.22
CA LYS A 10 14.12 -2.93 -13.34
C LYS A 10 14.30 -2.26 -14.70
N ASN A 11 13.96 -2.97 -15.79
CA ASN A 11 14.20 -2.49 -17.15
C ASN A 11 13.17 -1.46 -17.63
N GLY A 12 11.96 -1.50 -17.07
CA GLY A 12 10.81 -0.67 -17.44
C GLY A 12 10.30 0.16 -16.27
N PHE A 13 11.19 0.75 -15.47
CA PHE A 13 10.80 1.46 -14.25
C PHE A 13 9.77 2.58 -14.51
N GLY A 14 9.91 3.34 -15.61
CA GLY A 14 8.91 4.35 -16.00
C GLY A 14 7.51 3.75 -16.21
N LEU A 15 7.42 2.65 -16.96
CA LEU A 15 6.17 1.92 -17.18
C LEU A 15 5.59 1.36 -15.87
N LEU A 16 6.44 0.86 -14.97
CA LEU A 16 6.03 0.43 -13.64
C LEU A 16 5.38 1.58 -12.87
N ILE A 17 6.00 2.76 -12.84
CA ILE A 17 5.46 3.94 -12.15
C ILE A 17 4.13 4.38 -12.75
N ASP A 18 4.05 4.50 -14.08
CA ASP A 18 2.81 4.90 -14.76
C ASP A 18 1.67 3.91 -14.48
N THR A 19 2.00 2.60 -14.49
CA THR A 19 1.02 1.55 -14.17
C THR A 19 0.61 1.61 -12.70
N ALA A 20 1.56 1.75 -11.78
CA ALA A 20 1.35 1.79 -10.33
C ALA A 20 0.48 2.99 -9.89
N ARG A 21 0.52 4.09 -10.64
CA ARG A 21 -0.38 5.24 -10.43
C ARG A 21 -1.83 4.95 -10.82
N ALA A 22 -2.07 4.04 -11.77
CA ALA A 22 -3.40 3.67 -12.22
C ALA A 22 -3.98 2.47 -11.42
N GLU A 23 -3.14 1.48 -11.10
CA GLU A 23 -3.53 0.31 -10.31
C GLU A 23 -2.31 -0.30 -9.58
N PRO A 24 -2.50 -0.98 -8.43
CA PRO A 24 -1.41 -1.70 -7.77
C PRO A 24 -0.77 -2.76 -8.66
N VAL A 25 0.57 -2.82 -8.60
CA VAL A 25 1.40 -3.76 -9.36
C VAL A 25 2.22 -4.63 -8.41
N THR A 26 2.07 -5.95 -8.52
CA THR A 26 2.90 -6.92 -7.82
C THR A 26 4.19 -7.16 -8.60
N VAL A 27 5.33 -7.03 -7.93
CA VAL A 27 6.63 -7.41 -8.48
C VAL A 27 7.01 -8.77 -7.96
N GLU A 28 7.37 -9.68 -8.88
CA GLU A 28 7.76 -11.04 -8.56
C GLU A 28 9.24 -11.30 -8.75
N LYS A 29 9.80 -12.14 -7.87
CA LYS A 29 11.12 -12.72 -8.02
C LYS A 29 11.00 -14.24 -8.02
N HIS A 30 11.46 -14.88 -9.08
CA HIS A 30 11.34 -16.34 -9.28
C HIS A 30 9.90 -16.88 -9.07
N GLY A 31 8.90 -16.16 -9.60
CA GLY A 31 7.49 -16.53 -9.49
C GLY A 31 6.85 -16.34 -8.11
N ARG A 32 7.51 -15.60 -7.21
CA ARG A 32 6.97 -15.24 -5.90
C ARG A 32 6.81 -13.72 -5.82
N GLY A 33 5.61 -13.26 -5.46
CA GLY A 33 5.37 -11.86 -5.15
C GLY A 33 6.24 -11.41 -3.99
N VAL A 34 7.07 -10.39 -4.21
CA VAL A 34 8.00 -9.87 -3.19
C VAL A 34 7.65 -8.46 -2.74
N VAL A 35 7.11 -7.63 -3.62
CA VAL A 35 6.64 -6.27 -3.28
C VAL A 35 5.41 -5.91 -4.10
N VAL A 36 4.62 -4.96 -3.61
CA VAL A 36 3.54 -4.31 -4.35
C VAL A 36 3.89 -2.82 -4.47
N VAL A 37 3.80 -2.29 -5.68
CA VAL A 37 4.00 -0.87 -5.98
C VAL A 37 2.65 -0.25 -6.32
N MET A 38 2.35 0.89 -5.71
CA MET A 38 1.10 1.63 -5.90
C MET A 38 1.36 3.13 -5.75
N SER A 39 0.37 3.96 -6.06
CA SER A 39 0.43 5.39 -5.83
C SER A 39 0.61 5.71 -4.33
N VAL A 40 1.23 6.85 -4.03
CA VAL A 40 1.43 7.29 -2.64
C VAL A 40 0.09 7.57 -1.96
N GLU A 41 -0.86 8.14 -2.71
CA GLU A 41 -2.22 8.43 -2.24
C GLU A 41 -2.97 7.15 -1.85
N GLU A 42 -2.83 6.10 -2.66
CA GLU A 42 -3.38 4.76 -2.38
C GLU A 42 -2.78 4.19 -1.09
N TYR A 43 -1.45 4.24 -0.98
CA TYR A 43 -0.74 3.76 0.20
C TYR A 43 -1.16 4.49 1.48
N GLU A 44 -1.23 5.82 1.46
CA GLU A 44 -1.65 6.61 2.63
C GLU A 44 -3.11 6.35 3.01
N ARG A 45 -4.01 6.13 2.03
CA ARG A 45 -5.40 5.73 2.33
C ARG A 45 -5.46 4.39 3.04
N LEU A 46 -4.71 3.38 2.56
CA LEU A 46 -4.65 2.06 3.19
C LEU A 46 -4.03 2.10 4.58
N LYS A 47 -2.99 2.92 4.75
CA LYS A 47 -2.34 3.14 6.04
C LYS A 47 -3.28 3.81 7.04
N ALA A 48 -4.03 4.84 6.63
CA ALA A 48 -5.02 5.49 7.48
C ALA A 48 -6.18 4.56 7.87
N ALA A 49 -6.63 3.70 6.96
CA ALA A 49 -7.68 2.71 7.24
C ALA A 49 -7.24 1.62 8.24
N GLN A 50 -5.93 1.37 8.34
CA GLN A 50 -5.36 0.42 9.31
C GLN A 50 -5.07 1.05 10.67
N GLN A 51 -5.20 2.36 10.82
CA GLN A 51 -5.19 2.98 12.13
C GLN A 51 -6.52 2.59 12.82
N PRO A 52 -6.51 1.78 13.89
CA PRO A 52 -7.72 1.60 14.67
C PRO A 52 -8.14 2.99 15.12
N ALA A 53 -9.36 3.40 14.79
CA ALA A 53 -9.94 4.62 15.33
C ALA A 53 -9.71 4.54 16.83
N SER A 54 -8.83 5.41 17.35
CA SER A 54 -8.63 5.54 18.78
C SER A 54 -10.00 5.83 19.35
N SER A 55 -10.61 4.82 19.98
CA SER A 55 -11.97 4.90 20.51
C SER A 55 -12.07 6.17 21.34
N PRO A 56 -12.95 7.13 20.98
CA PRO A 56 -13.31 8.14 21.95
C PRO A 56 -14.14 7.44 23.04
N GLU A 57 -14.01 7.93 24.28
CA GLU A 57 -14.86 7.61 25.47
C GLU A 57 -14.41 6.41 26.33
N HIS A 58 -14.04 6.58 27.60
CA HIS A 58 -14.82 7.29 28.64
C HIS A 58 -13.94 8.10 29.60
N ASN A 59 -14.20 9.41 29.67
CA ASN A 59 -13.91 10.23 30.84
C ASN A 59 -15.22 10.81 31.36
N THR A 60 -15.91 10.10 32.26
CA THR A 60 -17.00 10.65 33.06
C THR A 60 -17.13 9.90 34.39
N GLY A 61 -16.68 10.54 35.48
CA GLY A 61 -17.04 10.16 36.84
C GLY A 61 -16.13 10.77 37.90
N PRO A 62 -16.63 11.64 38.81
CA PRO A 62 -15.81 12.30 39.81
C PRO A 62 -15.41 11.31 40.91
N LYS A 63 -14.12 11.28 41.29
CA LYS A 63 -13.71 10.65 42.53
C LYS A 63 -14.15 11.54 43.69
N ALA A 64 -15.12 11.04 44.45
CA ALA A 64 -15.52 11.54 45.77
C ALA A 64 -14.36 11.45 46.78
#